data_AF-A0A2N0S0N5-F1
#
_entry.id   AF-A0A2N0S0N5-F1
#
_cell.length_a   1.000
_cell.length_b   1.000
_cell.length_c   1.000
_cell.angle_alpha   90.00
_cell.angle_beta   90.00
_cell.angle_gamma   90.00
#
_symmetry.space_group_name_H-M   'P 1'
#
loop_
_entity.id
_entity.type
_entity.pdbx_description
1 polymer ?
#
loop_
_entity_poly.entity_id
_entity_poly.type
_entity_poly.pdbx_seq_one_letter_code
_entity_poly.pdbx_strand_id
1 'polypeptide(L)'
;MVDKRKAFDYYVQAALEESSIAQYTLGILCENDEKDTFQAMYWFDKCAKQGNQDAINHYYRLKSSKNKTFNPANLHSVMGKMNLGNEEERKGFSLQDFKLPFV
;
A
#
# COMPACT_ATOMS: atom_id res chain seq x y z
N MET A 1 7.07 10.25 24.09
CA MET A 1 6.89 10.36 22.63
C MET A 1 6.60 8.97 22.12
N VAL A 2 5.38 8.72 21.63
CA VAL A 2 5.06 7.42 21.02
C VAL A 2 5.81 7.37 19.68
N ASP A 3 6.78 6.48 19.55
CA ASP A 3 7.59 6.32 18.34
C ASP A 3 6.70 5.80 17.21
N LYS A 4 6.16 6.70 16.37
CA LYS A 4 5.35 6.34 15.19
C LYS A 4 6.03 5.30 14.31
N ARG A 5 7.37 5.35 14.19
CA ARG A 5 8.17 4.37 13.44
C ARG A 5 8.11 2.97 14.05
N LYS A 6 8.21 2.85 15.38
CA LYS A 6 8.06 1.57 16.06
C LYS A 6 6.66 1.01 15.84
N ALA A 7 5.62 1.84 15.97
CA ALA A 7 4.25 1.40 15.71
C ALA A 7 4.07 0.92 14.26
N PHE A 8 4.64 1.63 13.28
CA PHE A 8 4.62 1.19 11.88
C PHE A 8 5.31 -0.17 11.70
N ASP A 9 6.51 -0.36 12.25
CA ASP A 9 7.21 -1.65 12.17
C ASP A 9 6.39 -2.78 12.81
N TYR A 10 5.73 -2.55 13.94
CA TYR A 10 4.83 -3.53 14.56
C TYR A 10 3.64 -3.89 13.66
N TYR A 11 3.00 -2.89 13.05
CA TYR A 11 1.90 -3.15 12.11
C TYR A 11 2.38 -3.87 10.85
N VAL A 12 3.58 -3.57 10.34
CA VAL A 12 4.18 -4.31 9.23
C VAL A 12 4.31 -5.78 9.62
N GLN A 13 4.91 -6.11 10.77
CA GLN A 13 5.02 -7.51 11.21
C GLN A 13 3.64 -8.19 11.32
N ALA A 14 2.66 -7.54 11.93
CA ALA A 14 1.31 -8.10 12.03
C ALA A 14 0.63 -8.26 10.66
N ALA A 15 0.89 -7.37 9.71
CA ALA A 15 0.35 -7.46 8.36
C ALA A 15 1.01 -8.57 7.52
N LEU A 16 2.28 -8.91 7.83
CA LEU A 16 2.98 -10.07 7.28
C LEU A 16 2.37 -11.38 7.79
N GLU A 17 1.95 -11.41 9.06
CA GLU A 17 1.16 -12.51 9.65
C GLU A 17 -0.32 -12.51 9.16
N GLU A 18 -0.56 -11.92 8.00
CA GLU A 18 -1.86 -11.83 7.32
C GLU A 18 -2.99 -11.15 8.12
N SER A 19 -2.67 -10.38 9.17
CA SER A 19 -3.71 -9.67 9.92
C SER A 19 -4.39 -8.59 9.07
N SER A 20 -5.68 -8.81 8.76
CA SER A 20 -6.50 -7.86 7.99
C SER A 20 -6.58 -6.48 8.64
N ILE A 21 -6.62 -6.41 9.97
CA ILE A 21 -6.65 -5.16 10.74
C ILE A 21 -5.34 -4.40 10.57
N ALA A 22 -4.20 -5.10 10.64
CA ALA A 22 -2.89 -4.48 10.47
C ALA A 22 -2.70 -3.99 9.02
N GLN A 23 -3.10 -4.80 8.03
CA GLN A 23 -3.07 -4.41 6.62
C GLN A 23 -3.93 -3.16 6.36
N TYR A 24 -5.16 -3.11 6.88
CA TYR A 24 -6.00 -1.92 6.76
C TYR A 24 -5.36 -0.68 7.41
N THR A 25 -4.81 -0.85 8.62
CA THR A 25 -4.17 0.24 9.37
C THR A 25 -2.95 0.79 8.64
N LEU A 26 -2.12 -0.08 8.04
CA LEU A 26 -1.00 0.35 7.20
C LEU A 26 -1.47 1.09 5.94
N GLY A 27 -2.56 0.64 5.31
CA GLY A 27 -3.16 1.34 4.18
C GLY A 27 -3.52 2.78 4.52
N ILE A 28 -4.15 2.98 5.68
CA ILE A 28 -4.55 4.31 6.19
C ILE A 28 -3.33 5.17 6.55
N LEU A 29 -2.30 4.60 7.18
CA LEU A 29 -1.10 5.34 7.54
C LEU A 29 -0.32 5.78 6.29
N CYS A 30 -0.16 4.89 5.31
CA CYS A 30 0.49 5.22 4.05
C CYS A 30 -0.30 6.28 3.28
N GLU A 31 -1.63 6.23 3.30
CA GLU A 31 -2.48 7.24 2.65
C GLU A 31 -2.36 8.63 3.31
N ASN A 32 -2.40 8.70 4.65
CA ASN A 32 -2.50 9.96 5.38
C ASN A 32 -1.16 10.57 5.80
N ASP A 33 -0.29 9.80 6.46
CA ASP A 33 0.98 10.30 6.99
C ASP A 33 2.04 10.35 5.87
N GLU A 34 2.19 9.27 5.10
CA GLU A 34 3.25 9.16 4.10
C GLU A 34 2.85 9.70 2.73
N LYS A 35 1.54 9.86 2.51
CA LYS A 35 0.93 10.22 1.22
C LYS A 35 1.50 9.35 0.09
N ASP A 36 1.67 8.05 0.35
CA ASP A 36 2.06 7.07 -0.66
C ASP A 36 0.84 6.25 -1.05
N THR A 37 0.22 6.66 -2.15
CA THR A 37 -0.98 6.00 -2.66
C THR A 37 -0.70 4.59 -3.18
N PHE A 38 0.52 4.29 -3.64
CA PHE A 38 0.85 2.95 -4.13
C PHE A 38 0.96 1.96 -2.98
N GLN A 39 1.66 2.35 -1.91
CA GLN A 39 1.79 1.50 -0.74
C GLN A 39 0.46 1.34 -0.01
N ALA A 40 -0.35 2.40 0.06
CA ALA A 40 -1.71 2.32 0.58
C ALA A 40 -2.56 1.32 -0.22
N MET A 41 -2.52 1.41 -1.56
CA MET A 41 -3.25 0.48 -2.44
C MET A 41 -2.80 -0.96 -2.27
N TYR A 42 -1.50 -1.23 -2.09
CA TYR A 42 -0.99 -2.58 -1.85
C TYR A 42 -1.59 -3.20 -0.59
N TRP A 43 -1.57 -2.45 0.52
CA TRP A 43 -2.10 -2.94 1.79
C TRP A 43 -3.63 -3.08 1.78
N PHE A 44 -4.33 -2.16 1.13
CA PHE A 44 -5.77 -2.28 0.94
C PHE A 44 -6.14 -3.46 0.04
N ASP A 45 -5.37 -3.76 -1.01
CA ASP A 45 -5.60 -4.94 -1.86
C ASP A 45 -5.45 -6.25 -1.08
N LYS A 46 -4.40 -6.38 -0.25
CA LYS A 46 -4.20 -7.52 0.65
C LYS A 46 -5.38 -7.68 1.63
N CYS A 47 -5.82 -6.59 2.24
CA CYS A 47 -6.95 -6.61 3.17
C CYS A 47 -8.29 -6.91 2.47
N ALA A 48 -8.49 -6.36 1.27
CA ALA A 48 -9.65 -6.58 0.41
C ALA A 48 -9.80 -8.05 0.01
N LYS A 49 -8.70 -8.75 -0.27
CA LYS A 49 -8.68 -10.20 -0.56
C LYS A 49 -9.20 -11.05 0.61
N GLN A 50 -9.17 -10.52 1.83
CA GLN A 50 -9.74 -11.16 3.02
C GLN A 50 -11.23 -10.82 3.24
N GLY A 51 -11.87 -10.10 2.31
CA GLY A 51 -13.28 -9.73 2.37
C GLY A 51 -13.57 -8.45 3.15
N ASN A 52 -12.56 -7.64 3.46
CA ASN A 52 -12.79 -6.36 4.13
C ASN A 52 -13.34 -5.31 3.15
N GLN A 53 -14.62 -4.94 3.32
CA GLN A 53 -15.31 -4.01 2.43
C GLN A 53 -14.76 -2.57 2.51
N ASP A 54 -14.28 -2.15 3.67
CA ASP A 54 -13.68 -0.81 3.83
C ASP A 54 -12.38 -0.73 3.03
N ALA A 55 -11.54 -1.75 3.11
CA ALA A 55 -10.32 -1.85 2.31
C ALA A 55 -10.62 -1.83 0.81
N ILE A 56 -11.66 -2.55 0.36
CA ILE A 56 -12.12 -2.52 -1.04
C ILE A 56 -12.48 -1.09 -1.47
N ASN A 57 -13.26 -0.38 -0.65
CA ASN A 57 -13.69 0.99 -0.95
C ASN A 57 -12.50 1.95 -1.03
N HIS A 58 -11.56 1.85 -0.09
CA HIS A 58 -10.33 2.64 -0.09
C HIS A 58 -9.44 2.34 -1.31
N TYR A 59 -9.27 1.06 -1.65
CA TYR A 59 -8.51 0.62 -2.82
C TYR A 59 -9.08 1.22 -4.12
N TYR A 60 -10.39 1.11 -4.35
CA TYR A 60 -11.01 1.64 -5.57
C TYR A 60 -11.01 3.17 -5.61
N ARG A 61 -11.16 3.84 -4.46
CA ARG A 61 -11.01 5.30 -4.37
C ARG A 61 -9.63 5.75 -4.83
N LEU A 62 -8.58 5.11 -4.31
CA LEU A 62 -7.20 5.42 -4.67
C LEU A 62 -6.88 5.03 -6.13
N LYS A 63 -7.38 3.89 -6.60
CA LYS A 63 -7.23 3.45 -7.99
C LYS A 63 -7.85 4.44 -8.97
N SER A 64 -9.02 4.98 -8.64
CA SER A 64 -9.73 5.99 -9.44
C SER A 64 -9.17 7.41 -9.26
N SER A 65 -8.33 7.66 -8.26
CA SER A 65 -7.71 8.96 -8.06
C SER A 65 -6.71 9.27 -9.17
N LYS A 66 -6.76 10.52 -9.65
CA LYS A 66 -5.81 11.07 -10.64
C LYS A 66 -4.49 11.49 -10.00
N ASN A 67 -4.50 11.81 -8.71
CA ASN A 67 -3.33 12.23 -7.95
C ASN A 67 -2.74 11.02 -7.21
N LYS A 68 -2.04 10.16 -7.94
CA LYS A 68 -1.27 9.06 -7.37
C LYS A 68 0.14 9.56 -7.05
N THR A 69 0.51 9.46 -5.79
CA THR A 69 1.82 9.83 -5.27
C THR A 69 2.58 8.57 -4.88
N PHE A 70 3.86 8.55 -5.23
CA PHE A 70 4.79 7.46 -4.98
C PHE A 70 5.97 8.00 -4.17
N ASN A 71 6.28 7.38 -3.04
CA ASN A 71 7.42 7.74 -2.21
C ASN A 71 8.44 6.59 -2.18
N PRO A 72 9.51 6.67 -3.01
CA PRO A 72 10.50 5.59 -3.12
C PRO A 72 11.28 5.34 -1.82
N ALA A 73 11.32 6.30 -0.90
CA ALA A 73 12.06 6.18 0.36
C ALA A 73 11.42 5.17 1.33
N ASN A 74 10.10 4.99 1.27
CA ASN A 74 9.36 4.11 2.18
C ASN A 74 9.15 2.71 1.60
N LEU A 75 9.18 2.61 0.27
CA LEU A 75 9.08 1.38 -0.50
C LEU A 75 10.20 0.36 -0.14
N HIS A 76 11.44 0.84 0.04
CA HIS A 76 12.60 -0.02 0.26
C HIS A 76 12.57 -0.72 1.63
N SER A 77 11.94 -0.11 2.65
CA SER A 77 11.91 -0.66 4.01
C SER A 77 10.89 -1.79 4.20
N VAL A 78 9.76 -1.72 3.49
CA VAL A 78 8.67 -2.71 3.66
C VAL A 78 8.71 -3.78 2.57
N MET A 79 8.90 -3.43 1.29
CA MET A 79 8.97 -4.43 0.22
C MET A 79 10.26 -5.26 0.28
N GLY A 80 11.36 -4.65 0.73
CA GLY A 80 12.61 -5.35 1.02
C GLY A 80 12.47 -6.39 2.14
N LYS A 81 11.61 -6.13 3.15
CA LYS A 81 11.29 -7.10 4.22
C LYS A 81 10.32 -8.20 3.74
N MET A 82 9.53 -7.95 2.70
CA MET A 82 8.56 -8.90 2.15
C MET A 82 9.14 -9.85 1.09
N ASN A 83 10.44 -9.78 0.78
CA ASN A 83 11.04 -10.47 -0.37
C ASN A 83 10.31 -10.22 -1.71
N LEU A 84 9.58 -9.10 -1.84
CA LEU A 84 8.93 -8.66 -3.09
C LEU A 84 9.96 -7.95 -3.98
N GLY A 85 11.10 -8.61 -4.18
CA GLY A 85 12.30 -8.11 -4.84
C GLY A 85 12.25 -8.13 -6.36
N ASN A 86 11.09 -8.36 -6.97
CA ASN A 86 10.99 -8.54 -8.41
C ASN A 86 10.19 -7.37 -8.99
N GLU A 87 10.85 -6.52 -9.80
CA GLU A 87 10.18 -5.47 -10.58
C GLU A 87 9.02 -6.01 -11.43
N GLU A 88 9.01 -7.31 -11.70
CA GLU A 88 7.94 -8.03 -12.40
C GLU A 88 6.59 -8.02 -11.66
N GLU A 89 6.55 -8.08 -10.33
CA GLU A 89 5.28 -7.95 -9.59
C GLU A 89 4.80 -6.49 -9.53
N ARG A 90 5.72 -5.52 -9.71
CA ARG A 90 5.31 -4.13 -10.01
C ARG A 90 4.60 -4.04 -11.37
N LYS A 91 4.86 -4.96 -12.32
CA LYS A 91 4.17 -5.02 -13.62
C LYS A 91 2.75 -5.58 -13.54
N GLY A 92 2.34 -6.18 -12.43
CA GLY A 92 0.92 -6.44 -12.13
C GLY A 92 0.11 -5.15 -11.90
N PHE A 93 0.81 -4.06 -11.55
CA PHE A 93 0.37 -2.68 -11.67
C PHE A 93 1.11 -2.01 -12.83
N SER A 94 0.91 -2.52 -14.05
CA SER A 94 1.55 -1.95 -15.23
C SER A 94 1.21 -0.46 -15.36
N LEU A 95 2.23 0.39 -15.51
CA LEU A 95 2.05 1.78 -15.97
C LEU A 95 1.32 1.84 -17.33
N GLN A 96 1.23 0.73 -18.06
CA GLN A 96 0.51 0.63 -19.33
C GLN A 96 -1.01 0.39 -19.15
N ASP A 97 -1.47 -0.08 -17.99
CA ASP A 97 -2.91 -0.10 -17.67
C ASP A 97 -3.45 1.30 -17.33
N PHE A 98 -2.54 2.24 -17.02
CA PHE A 98 -2.82 3.66 -16.97
C PHE A 98 -2.61 4.25 -18.37
N LYS A 99 -3.62 4.09 -19.22
CA LYS A 99 -3.79 4.89 -20.43
C LYS A 99 -4.08 6.36 -20.04
N LEU A 100 -3.10 7.03 -19.44
CA LEU A 100 -3.10 8.47 -19.30
C LEU A 100 -2.81 9.03 -20.70
N PRO A 101 -3.71 9.85 -21.28
CA PRO A 101 -3.39 10.55 -22.51
C PRO A 101 -2.26 11.53 -22.18
N PHE A 102 -1.06 11.23 -22.67
CA PHE A 102 -0.04 12.25 -22.84
C PHE A 102 -0.56 13.19 -23.93
N VAL A 103 -0.89 14.43 -23.53
CA VAL A 103 -0.85 15.60 -24.42
C VAL A 103 0.52 16.24 -24.25
#